data_AF-A0A7Y3L8F0-F1
#
_entry.id   AF-A0A7Y3L8F0-F1
#
_cell.length_a   1.000
_cell.length_b   1.000
_cell.length_c   1.000
_cell.angle_alpha   90.00
_cell.angle_beta   90.00
_cell.angle_gamma   90.00
#
_symmetry.space_group_name_H-M   'P 1'
#
loop_
_entity.id
_entity.type
_entity.pdbx_description
1 polymer ?
#
loop_
_entity_poly.entity_id
_entity_poly.type
_entity_poly.pdbx_seq_one_letter_code
_entity_poly.pdbx_strand_id
1 'polypeptide(L)'
;MSDQGQARTPTWLQIAVSNAGVFKAATAITWAWIWGITRADLGHDPSVEEVAEWWGASVRTCYRDLAAFRKAFPWLSDPTAFVDQAEVKPAIESAAKGMANFAERIKNRKRPTDLAMMKIGFTPCAYPG
;
A
#
# COMPACT_ATOMS: atom_id res chain seq x y z
N MET A 1 -24.85 -23.60 32.59
CA MET A 1 -24.59 -24.38 31.36
C MET A 1 -23.63 -23.56 30.53
N SER A 2 -22.47 -24.13 30.25
CA SER A 2 -21.28 -23.47 29.75
C SER A 2 -21.50 -22.85 28.37
N ASP A 3 -21.41 -21.53 28.28
CA ASP A 3 -21.21 -20.84 27.01
C ASP A 3 -19.72 -21.04 26.67
N GLN A 4 -19.41 -22.17 26.02
CA GLN A 4 -18.06 -22.45 25.56
C GLN A 4 -17.72 -21.44 24.47
N GLY A 5 -16.86 -20.49 24.85
CA GLY A 5 -16.38 -19.40 24.02
C GLY A 5 -16.04 -19.86 22.62
N GLN A 6 -16.75 -19.30 21.64
CA GLN A 6 -16.37 -19.40 20.25
C GLN A 6 -14.92 -18.93 20.14
N ALA A 7 -14.00 -19.86 19.86
CA ALA A 7 -12.60 -19.52 19.66
C ALA A 7 -12.52 -18.51 18.51
N ARG A 8 -12.34 -17.23 18.85
CA ARG A 8 -12.18 -16.18 17.84
C ARG A 8 -10.96 -16.56 17.01
N THR A 9 -11.15 -16.78 15.71
CA THR A 9 -10.04 -16.96 14.79
C THR A 9 -9.11 -15.77 14.93
N PRO A 10 -7.82 -15.98 15.27
CA PRO A 10 -6.90 -14.89 15.53
C PRO A 10 -6.74 -14.05 14.27
N THR A 11 -6.77 -12.72 14.43
CA THR A 11 -6.60 -11.81 13.29
C THR A 11 -5.16 -11.87 12.77
N TRP A 12 -4.95 -11.49 11.51
CA TRP A 12 -3.59 -11.39 10.94
C TRP A 12 -2.64 -10.55 11.77
N LEU A 13 -3.13 -9.45 12.35
CA LEU A 13 -2.34 -8.62 13.25
C LEU A 13 -1.96 -9.39 14.52
N GLN A 14 -2.88 -10.13 15.14
CA GLN A 14 -2.58 -10.94 16.32
C GLN A 14 -1.54 -12.03 16.01
N ILE A 15 -1.69 -12.70 14.87
CA ILE A 15 -0.72 -13.70 14.40
C ILE A 15 0.66 -13.05 14.18
N ALA A 16 0.72 -11.92 13.49
CA ALA A 16 1.96 -11.19 13.23
C ALA A 16 2.64 -10.74 14.53
N VAL A 17 1.87 -10.22 15.49
CA VAL A 17 2.37 -9.78 16.80
C VAL A 17 2.95 -10.96 17.57
N SER A 18 2.28 -12.12 17.55
CA SER A 18 2.76 -13.33 18.21
C SER A 18 4.10 -13.83 17.65
N ASN A 19 4.32 -13.67 16.35
CA ASN A 19 5.53 -14.19 15.69
C ASN A 19 6.71 -13.21 15.68
N ALA A 20 6.44 -11.91 15.52
CA ALA A 20 7.49 -10.91 15.26
C ALA A 20 7.52 -9.74 16.25
N GLY A 21 6.53 -9.62 17.14
CA GLY A 21 6.34 -8.48 18.03
C GLY A 21 5.65 -7.30 17.34
N VAL A 22 5.15 -6.36 18.15
CA VAL A 22 4.24 -5.28 17.72
C VAL A 22 4.78 -4.44 16.56
N PHE A 23 6.03 -3.98 16.66
CA PHE A 23 6.59 -3.09 15.62
C PHE A 23 6.77 -3.80 14.29
N LYS A 24 7.28 -5.04 14.31
CA LYS A 24 7.48 -5.81 13.08
C LYS A 24 6.16 -6.31 12.49
N ALA A 25 5.17 -6.57 13.33
CA ALA A 25 3.81 -6.85 12.89
C ALA A 25 3.20 -5.67 12.14
N ALA A 26 3.32 -4.45 12.67
CA ALA A 26 2.87 -3.25 11.97
C ALA A 26 3.57 -3.08 10.62
N THR A 27 4.90 -3.24 10.57
CA THR A 27 5.64 -3.21 9.30
C THR A 27 5.16 -4.27 8.32
N ALA A 28 4.92 -5.50 8.79
CA ALA A 28 4.45 -6.60 7.94
C ALA A 28 3.06 -6.32 7.34
N ILE A 29 2.12 -5.83 8.16
CA ILE A 29 0.77 -5.49 7.68
C ILE A 29 0.82 -4.32 6.69
N THR A 30 1.63 -3.29 6.98
CA THR A 30 1.84 -2.17 6.06
C THR A 30 2.45 -2.64 4.75
N TRP A 31 3.45 -3.54 4.78
CA TRP A 31 4.03 -4.13 3.57
C TRP A 31 2.98 -4.88 2.73
N ALA A 32 2.16 -5.71 3.37
CA ALA A 32 1.10 -6.45 2.69
C ALA A 32 0.05 -5.53 2.05
N TRP A 33 -0.27 -4.42 2.71
CA TRP A 33 -1.16 -3.39 2.20
C TRP A 33 -0.60 -2.66 0.97
N ILE A 34 0.65 -2.19 1.06
CA ILE A 34 1.38 -1.52 -0.02
C ILE A 34 1.48 -2.45 -1.25
N TRP A 35 1.84 -3.71 -1.03
CA TRP A 35 1.90 -4.74 -2.06
C TRP A 35 0.55 -4.93 -2.76
N GLY A 36 -0.54 -5.05 -1.98
CA GLY A 36 -1.87 -5.23 -2.52
C GLY A 36 -2.35 -4.07 -3.38
N ILE A 37 -2.04 -2.82 -2.99
CA ILE A 37 -2.36 -1.64 -3.80
C ILE A 37 -1.58 -1.66 -5.10
N THR A 38 -0.27 -1.90 -5.06
CA THR A 38 0.56 -1.97 -6.27
C THR A 38 0.08 -3.08 -7.20
N ARG A 39 -0.22 -4.26 -6.66
CA ARG A 39 -0.80 -5.38 -7.42
C ARG A 39 -2.12 -5.00 -8.09
N ALA A 40 -3.01 -4.32 -7.38
CA ALA A 40 -4.30 -3.90 -7.91
C ALA A 40 -4.17 -2.88 -9.04
N ASP A 41 -3.16 -2.00 -8.98
CA ASP A 41 -2.89 -0.99 -10.01
C ASP A 41 -2.20 -1.59 -11.24
N LEU A 42 -1.19 -2.45 -11.04
CA LEU A 42 -0.43 -3.09 -12.13
C LEU A 42 -1.19 -4.25 -12.81
N GLY A 43 -2.13 -4.88 -12.11
CA GLY A 43 -2.92 -6.00 -12.65
C GLY A 43 -2.18 -7.34 -12.68
N HIS A 44 -1.01 -7.45 -12.04
CA HIS A 44 -0.25 -8.68 -11.85
C HIS A 44 0.44 -8.70 -10.48
N ASP A 45 0.96 -9.85 -10.05
CA ASP A 45 1.79 -9.94 -8.85
C ASP A 45 3.10 -9.16 -9.08
N PRO A 46 3.37 -8.11 -8.29
CA PRO A 46 4.55 -7.28 -8.49
C PRO A 46 5.80 -7.94 -7.92
N SER A 47 6.96 -7.44 -8.33
CA SER A 47 8.26 -7.65 -7.67
C SER A 47 8.48 -6.60 -6.58
N VAL A 48 9.51 -6.82 -5.74
CA VAL A 48 9.87 -5.84 -4.69
C VAL A 48 10.33 -4.53 -5.32
N GLU A 49 11.01 -4.62 -6.46
CA GLU A 49 11.50 -3.51 -7.26
C GLU A 49 10.35 -2.68 -7.83
N GLU A 50 9.32 -3.32 -8.40
CA GLU A 50 8.14 -2.63 -8.91
C GLU A 50 7.36 -1.93 -7.79
N VAL A 51 7.25 -2.56 -6.62
CA VAL A 51 6.67 -1.90 -5.44
C VAL A 51 7.53 -0.69 -5.02
N ALA A 52 8.85 -0.82 -5.03
CA ALA A 52 9.75 0.28 -4.69
C ALA A 52 9.60 1.44 -5.68
N GLU A 53 9.56 1.16 -6.99
CA GLU A 53 9.36 2.14 -8.05
C GLU A 53 8.01 2.85 -7.91
N TRP A 54 6.92 2.08 -7.77
CA TRP A 54 5.57 2.62 -7.67
C TRP A 54 5.40 3.58 -6.48
N TRP A 55 5.98 3.22 -5.33
CA TRP A 55 5.90 4.03 -4.11
C TRP A 55 7.02 5.07 -3.98
N GLY A 56 7.95 5.16 -4.93
CA GLY A 56 9.12 6.04 -4.86
C GLY A 56 10.04 5.73 -3.67
N ALA A 57 10.06 4.48 -3.21
CA ALA A 57 10.81 4.03 -2.04
C ALA A 57 12.14 3.39 -2.46
N SER A 58 13.09 3.31 -1.51
CA SER A 58 14.33 2.56 -1.79
C SER A 58 14.07 1.06 -1.80
N VAL A 59 14.62 0.36 -2.79
CA VAL A 59 14.56 -1.10 -2.90
C VAL A 59 15.04 -1.78 -1.61
N ARG A 60 16.09 -1.26 -0.97
CA ARG A 60 16.60 -1.74 0.32
C ARG A 60 15.55 -1.69 1.43
N THR A 61 14.76 -0.61 1.49
CA THR A 61 13.66 -0.47 2.47
C THR A 61 12.60 -1.53 2.21
N CYS A 62 12.18 -1.69 0.95
CA CYS A 62 11.16 -2.67 0.57
C CYS A 62 11.61 -4.11 0.90
N TYR A 63 12.88 -4.47 0.67
CA TYR A 63 13.42 -5.76 1.11
C TYR A 63 13.44 -5.94 2.63
N ARG A 64 13.74 -4.88 3.39
CA ARG A 64 13.69 -4.92 4.86
C ARG A 64 12.26 -5.14 5.36
N ASP A 65 11.28 -4.57 4.68
CA ASP A 65 9.87 -4.67 5.05
C ASP A 65 9.31 -6.04 4.63
N LEU A 66 9.71 -6.57 3.47
CA LEU A 66 9.47 -7.97 3.10
C LEU A 66 10.09 -8.95 4.11
N ALA A 67 11.30 -8.69 4.60
CA ALA A 67 11.92 -9.51 5.64
C ALA A 67 11.13 -9.45 6.96
N ALA A 68 10.58 -8.29 7.33
CA ALA A 68 9.68 -8.17 8.47
C ALA A 68 8.38 -8.96 8.25
N PHE A 69 7.83 -8.94 7.04
CA PHE A 69 6.68 -9.73 6.66
C PHE A 69 6.93 -11.23 6.78
N ARG A 70 8.03 -11.74 6.21
CA ARG A 70 8.42 -13.15 6.33
C ARG A 70 8.68 -13.59 7.77
N LYS A 71 9.17 -12.68 8.62
CA LYS A 71 9.30 -12.95 10.05
C LYS A 71 7.93 -13.06 10.75
N ALA A 72 6.99 -12.20 10.38
CA ALA A 72 5.63 -12.22 10.92
C ALA A 72 4.81 -13.41 10.42
N PHE A 73 5.05 -13.85 9.18
CA PHE A 73 4.35 -14.96 8.53
C PHE A 73 5.35 -15.93 7.87
N PRO A 74 6.04 -16.77 8.65
CA PRO A 74 7.09 -17.66 8.13
C PRO A 74 6.61 -18.68 7.09
N TRP A 75 5.31 -18.97 7.06
CA TRP A 75 4.68 -19.89 6.11
C TRP A 75 4.19 -19.22 4.82
N LEU A 76 4.32 -17.91 4.69
CA LEU A 76 3.95 -17.17 3.47
C LEU A 76 5.20 -16.70 2.74
N SER A 77 5.29 -17.05 1.45
CA SER A 77 6.33 -16.55 0.54
C SER A 77 6.15 -15.07 0.22
N ASP A 78 4.89 -14.66 0.08
CA ASP A 78 4.44 -13.37 -0.41
C ASP A 78 3.12 -12.92 0.27
N PRO A 79 2.74 -11.64 0.15
CA PRO A 79 1.55 -11.10 0.79
C PRO A 79 0.23 -11.48 0.10
N THR A 80 0.24 -12.28 -0.96
CA THR A 80 -0.94 -12.54 -1.81
C THR A 80 -2.09 -13.14 -1.02
N ALA A 81 -1.79 -14.11 -0.13
CA ALA A 81 -2.79 -14.73 0.74
C ALA A 81 -3.49 -13.75 1.70
N PHE A 82 -2.82 -12.64 2.05
CA PHE A 82 -3.41 -11.55 2.84
C PHE A 82 -4.31 -10.65 1.96
N VAL A 83 -3.84 -10.33 0.75
CA VAL A 83 -4.52 -9.44 -0.20
C VAL A 83 -5.80 -10.07 -0.76
N ASP A 84 -5.80 -11.38 -1.01
CA ASP A 84 -6.92 -12.10 -1.64
C ASP A 84 -8.08 -12.39 -0.67
N GLN A 85 -7.95 -12.01 0.61
CA GLN A 85 -9.05 -12.14 1.54
C GLN A 85 -10.22 -11.24 1.13
N ALA A 86 -11.42 -11.83 1.06
CA ALA A 86 -12.65 -11.14 0.65
C ALA A 86 -12.96 -9.88 1.48
N GLU A 87 -12.48 -9.84 2.73
CA GLU A 87 -12.64 -8.69 3.63
C GLU A 87 -11.68 -7.54 3.31
N VAL A 88 -10.47 -7.85 2.84
CA VAL A 88 -9.38 -6.86 2.63
C VAL A 88 -9.38 -6.35 1.20
N LYS A 89 -9.67 -7.23 0.23
CA LYS A 89 -9.70 -6.93 -1.20
C LYS A 89 -10.49 -5.66 -1.58
N PRO A 90 -11.75 -5.45 -1.15
CA PRO A 90 -12.49 -4.24 -1.53
C PRO A 90 -11.86 -2.96 -0.97
N ALA A 91 -11.23 -3.03 0.21
CA ALA A 91 -10.54 -1.89 0.81
C ALA A 91 -9.27 -1.54 0.02
N ILE A 92 -8.52 -2.56 -0.43
CA ILE A 92 -7.35 -2.38 -1.30
C ILE A 92 -7.75 -1.77 -2.65
N GLU A 93 -8.79 -2.30 -3.29
CA GLU A 93 -9.27 -1.76 -4.57
C GLU A 93 -9.76 -0.31 -4.46
N SER A 94 -10.45 0.02 -3.37
CA SER A 94 -10.85 1.40 -3.08
C SER A 94 -9.65 2.31 -2.85
N ALA A 95 -8.62 1.82 -2.15
CA ALA A 95 -7.39 2.57 -1.90
C ALA A 95 -6.58 2.80 -3.18
N ALA A 96 -6.46 1.78 -4.04
CA ALA A 96 -5.80 1.89 -5.34
C ALA A 96 -6.50 2.93 -6.23
N LYS A 97 -7.84 2.87 -6.34
CA LYS A 97 -8.64 3.89 -7.05
C LYS A 97 -8.46 5.28 -6.45
N GLY A 98 -8.42 5.39 -5.12
CA GLY A 98 -8.17 6.65 -4.41
C GLY A 98 -6.80 7.25 -4.75
N MET A 99 -5.76 6.42 -4.81
CA MET A 99 -4.40 6.83 -5.16
C MET A 99 -4.27 7.23 -6.63
N ALA A 100 -4.88 6.48 -7.55
CA ALA A 100 -4.95 6.86 -8.96
C ALA A 100 -5.63 8.23 -9.15
N ASN A 101 -6.77 8.44 -8.49
CA ASN A 101 -7.46 9.73 -8.49
C ASN A 101 -6.63 10.85 -7.86
N PHE A 102 -5.84 10.55 -6.82
CA PHE A 102 -4.95 11.52 -6.20
C PHE A 102 -3.78 11.89 -7.11
N ALA A 103 -3.15 10.92 -7.78
CA ALA A 103 -2.11 11.15 -8.77
C ALA A 103 -2.63 11.97 -9.95
N GLU A 104 -3.82 11.63 -10.47
CA GLU A 104 -4.50 12.43 -11.50
C GLU A 104 -4.85 13.83 -11.02
N ARG A 105 -5.24 14.02 -9.74
CA ARG A 105 -5.44 15.34 -9.14
C ARG A 105 -4.15 16.14 -8.99
N ILE A 106 -3.02 15.50 -8.70
CA ILE A 106 -1.71 16.17 -8.65
C ILE A 106 -1.31 16.62 -10.06
N LYS A 107 -1.41 15.75 -11.06
CA LYS A 107 -1.11 16.08 -12.47
C LYS A 107 -2.01 17.20 -12.99
N ASN A 108 -3.31 17.17 -12.65
CA ASN A 108 -4.30 18.15 -13.11
C ASN A 108 -4.38 19.43 -12.27
N ARG A 109 -3.63 19.55 -11.16
CA ARG A 109 -3.49 20.84 -10.46
C ARG A 109 -2.64 21.78 -11.32
N LYS A 110 -3.26 22.46 -12.29
CA LYS A 110 -2.80 23.81 -12.66
C LYS A 110 -2.81 24.62 -11.38
N ARG A 111 -1.69 25.21 -10.97
CA ARG A 111 -1.64 25.94 -9.70
C ARG A 111 -2.68 27.07 -9.78
N PRO A 112 -3.37 27.44 -8.69
CA PRO A 112 -4.31 28.56 -8.71
C PRO A 112 -3.66 29.84 -9.23
N THR A 113 -2.35 30.01 -8.97
CA THR A 113 -1.50 31.05 -9.54
C THR A 113 -1.39 30.96 -11.06
N ASP A 114 -1.19 29.76 -11.62
CA ASP A 114 -1.07 29.53 -13.06
C ASP A 114 -2.41 29.81 -13.75
N LEU A 115 -3.53 29.44 -13.12
CA LEU A 115 -4.88 29.75 -13.61
C LEU A 115 -5.18 31.26 -13.54
N ALA A 116 -4.75 31.94 -12.48
CA ALA A 116 -4.87 33.39 -12.36
C ALA A 116 -4.00 34.12 -13.41
N MET A 117 -2.78 33.64 -13.65
CA MET A 117 -1.86 34.14 -14.68
C MET A 117 -2.44 33.94 -16.08
N MET A 118 -2.98 32.76 -16.39
CA MET A 118 -3.65 32.48 -17.67
C MET A 118 -4.86 33.39 -17.90
N LYS A 119 -5.62 33.72 -16.85
CA LYS A 119 -6.77 34.65 -16.95
C LYS A 119 -6.38 36.10 -17.26
N ILE A 120 -5.17 36.52 -16.90
CA ILE A 120 -4.64 37.85 -17.22
C ILE A 120 -3.73 37.85 -18.46
N GLY A 121 -3.76 36.77 -19.26
CA GLY A 121 -3.02 36.66 -20.52
C GLY A 121 -1.53 36.32 -20.37
N PHE A 122 -1.10 35.88 -19.19
CA PHE A 122 0.29 35.48 -18.94
C PHE A 122 0.41 33.96 -18.92
N THR A 123 1.20 33.38 -19.83
CA THR A 123 1.47 31.94 -19.83
C THR A 123 2.51 31.63 -18.75
N PRO A 124 2.31 30.61 -17.89
CA PRO A 124 3.33 30.22 -16.92
C PRO A 124 4.63 29.85 -17.65
N CYS A 125 5.77 30.39 -17.23
CA CYS A 125 7.07 29.91 -17.70
C CYS A 125 7.19 28.43 -17.30
N ALA A 126 7.16 27.54 -18.28
CA ALA A 126 7.49 26.14 -18.07
C ALA A 126 8.96 26.06 -17.61
N TYR A 127 9.21 25.58 -16.39
CA TYR A 127 10.55 25.18 -15.99
C TYR A 127 10.83 23.79 -16.57
N PRO A 128 11.99 23.57 -17.24
CA PRO A 128 12.45 22.22 -17.51
C PRO A 128 12.78 21.55 -16.16
N GLY A 129 12.33 20.31 -16.01
CA GLY A 129 12.57 19.48 -14.82
C GLY A 129 14.03 19.11 -14.62
#